data_AF-A0A1U8P6S7-F1
#
_entry.id   AF-A0A1U8P6S7-F1
#
_cell.length_a   1.000
_cell.length_b   1.000
_cell.length_c   1.000
_cell.angle_alpha   90.00
_cell.angle_beta   90.00
_cell.angle_gamma   90.00
#
_symmetry.space_group_name_H-M   'P 1'
#
loop_
_entity.id
_entity.type
_entity.pdbx_description
1 polymer ?
#
loop_
_entity_poly.entity_id
_entity_poly.type
_entity_poly.pdbx_seq_one_letter_code
_entity_poly.pdbx_strand_id
1 'polypeptide(L)'
;MVMEVDIVSKQLIKPTSSTPHHLTTHKLSFLDQFVPSSYYLPTVFFYVNQETRRIKDHLSIARNDEGAYYVEARVNLPLCVFLNLPDSSYVSQLLPESNWTETSAGGYIAMIQVTNFACGGIAIGAFLSHSVAYPREATYLGMVNPFVKKGIWQSRRIVFDASAIASLKAKTASSSVPYPTRVEVVSALLSKCIMAASKAKSDIQKSTLITHAVNLRQRARPQVRKHSMGNFLCLAAALVTAK
;
A
#
# COMPACT_ATOMS: atom_id res chain seq x y z
N MET A 1 19.49 -8.46 17.80
CA MET A 1 20.28 -8.28 16.57
C MET A 1 19.78 -7.01 15.92
N VAL A 2 20.61 -5.99 15.76
CA VAL A 2 20.23 -4.79 15.00
C VAL A 2 20.55 -5.10 13.55
N MET A 3 19.54 -5.08 12.68
CA MET A 3 19.77 -5.13 11.24
C MET A 3 20.16 -3.72 10.80
N GLU A 4 21.24 -3.61 10.05
CA GLU A 4 21.76 -2.35 9.50
C GLU A 4 21.72 -2.43 7.98
N VAL A 5 21.15 -1.39 7.36
CA VAL A 5 21.06 -1.24 5.91
C VAL A 5 22.04 -0.16 5.49
N ASP A 6 23.05 -0.54 4.73
CA ASP A 6 24.09 0.35 4.25
C ASP A 6 23.66 0.96 2.91
N ILE A 7 23.52 2.30 2.86
CA ILE A 7 23.24 2.98 1.60
C ILE A 7 24.51 3.03 0.75
N VAL A 8 24.44 2.45 -0.44
CA VAL A 8 25.54 2.41 -1.42
C VAL A 8 25.50 3.65 -2.31
N SER A 9 24.33 3.99 -2.84
CA SER A 9 24.18 5.17 -3.70
C SER A 9 22.78 5.77 -3.66
N LYS A 10 22.70 7.06 -3.97
CA LYS A 10 21.46 7.84 -4.14
C LYS A 10 21.53 8.55 -5.49
N GLN A 11 20.55 8.35 -6.35
CA GLN A 11 20.53 8.87 -7.71
C GLN A 11 19.16 9.41 -8.09
N LEU A 12 19.14 10.38 -9.00
CA LEU A 12 17.93 10.89 -9.61
C LEU A 12 17.83 10.39 -11.05
N ILE A 13 16.95 9.42 -11.29
CA ILE A 13 16.84 8.79 -12.60
C ILE A 13 15.86 9.57 -13.46
N LYS A 14 16.39 10.19 -14.51
CA LYS A 14 15.60 10.90 -15.52
C LYS A 14 15.20 9.97 -16.67
N PRO A 15 14.10 10.27 -17.37
CA PRO A 15 13.73 9.58 -18.59
C PRO A 15 14.84 9.69 -19.65
N THR A 16 14.93 8.68 -20.53
CA THR A 16 15.95 8.60 -21.58
C THR A 16 15.79 9.62 -22.71
N SER A 17 14.65 10.30 -22.81
CA SER A 17 14.44 11.42 -23.74
C SER A 17 13.72 12.57 -23.04
N SER A 18 13.86 13.79 -23.58
CA SER A 18 13.22 15.00 -23.03
C SER A 18 11.71 15.01 -23.26
N THR A 19 10.91 15.39 -22.25
CA THR A 19 9.44 15.45 -22.36
C THR A 19 9.02 16.49 -23.38
N PRO A 20 8.20 16.14 -24.39
CA PRO A 20 7.53 17.16 -25.19
C PRO A 20 6.66 18.05 -24.30
N HIS A 21 6.70 19.38 -24.48
CA HIS A 21 6.01 20.34 -23.62
C HIS A 21 4.49 20.12 -23.46
N HIS A 22 3.84 19.46 -24.41
CA HIS A 22 2.41 19.15 -24.33
C HIS A 22 2.10 17.88 -23.50
N LEU A 23 3.12 17.13 -23.09
CA LEU A 23 3.01 15.90 -22.28
C LEU A 23 3.56 16.08 -20.86
N THR A 24 3.97 17.29 -20.47
CA THR A 24 4.57 17.57 -19.17
C THR A 24 3.58 17.59 -18.02
N THR A 25 2.28 17.72 -18.32
CA THR A 25 1.25 17.98 -17.30
C THR A 25 0.15 16.93 -17.36
N HIS A 26 0.03 16.13 -16.29
CA HIS A 26 -1.11 15.26 -16.10
C HIS A 26 -2.18 15.98 -15.27
N LYS A 27 -3.36 16.21 -15.85
CA LYS A 27 -4.48 16.84 -15.14
C LYS A 27 -5.15 15.82 -14.22
N LEU A 28 -5.12 16.08 -12.91
CA LEU A 28 -5.77 15.23 -11.92
C LEU A 28 -7.30 15.28 -12.06
N SER A 29 -7.94 14.11 -11.96
CA SER A 29 -9.39 14.01 -11.95
C SER A 29 -9.98 14.37 -10.59
N PHE A 30 -11.29 14.56 -10.52
CA PHE A 30 -12.00 14.73 -9.25
C PHE A 30 -11.76 13.55 -8.28
N LEU A 31 -11.68 12.32 -8.81
CA LEU A 31 -11.44 11.14 -7.99
C LEU A 31 -10.02 11.10 -7.41
N ASP A 32 -9.03 11.63 -8.15
CA ASP A 32 -7.67 11.78 -7.65
C ASP A 32 -7.61 12.75 -6.47
N GLN A 33 -8.40 13.83 -6.53
CA GLN A 33 -8.47 14.86 -5.49
C GLN A 33 -9.15 14.38 -4.21
N PHE A 34 -10.00 13.34 -4.29
CA PHE A 34 -10.69 12.78 -3.13
C PHE A 34 -9.80 11.85 -2.28
N VAL A 35 -8.72 11.33 -2.87
CA VAL A 35 -7.72 10.53 -2.16
C VAL A 35 -6.72 11.47 -1.48
N PRO A 36 -6.39 11.26 -0.20
CA PRO A 36 -5.47 12.15 0.50
C PRO A 36 -4.11 12.24 -0.19
N SER A 37 -3.69 13.47 -0.44
CA SER A 37 -2.44 13.84 -1.13
C SER A 37 -1.16 13.60 -0.32
N SER A 38 -1.32 13.16 0.93
CA SER A 38 -0.28 13.19 1.96
C SER A 38 0.41 11.83 2.19
N TYR A 39 0.06 10.79 1.44
CA TYR A 39 0.55 9.44 1.71
C TYR A 39 1.12 8.78 0.46
N TYR A 40 2.43 8.53 0.50
CA TYR A 40 3.03 7.52 -0.35
C TYR A 40 2.53 6.15 0.08
N LEU A 41 2.25 5.26 -0.87
CA LEU A 41 2.04 3.84 -0.56
C LEU A 41 3.38 3.13 -0.40
N PRO A 42 3.81 2.76 0.82
CA PRO A 42 4.94 1.86 0.98
C PRO A 42 4.59 0.50 0.40
N THR A 43 5.39 0.02 -0.55
CA THR A 43 5.33 -1.36 -1.02
C THR A 43 6.73 -1.93 -1.05
N VAL A 44 6.91 -3.17 -0.58
CA VAL A 44 8.19 -3.88 -0.69
C VAL A 44 7.97 -5.20 -1.42
N PHE A 45 8.74 -5.43 -2.47
CA PHE A 45 8.78 -6.67 -3.23
C PHE A 45 10.07 -7.42 -2.93
N PHE A 46 9.99 -8.74 -2.75
CA PHE A 46 11.15 -9.59 -2.48
C PHE A 46 11.38 -10.56 -3.63
N TYR A 47 12.63 -10.66 -4.08
CA TYR A 47 13.06 -11.53 -5.16
C TYR A 47 14.18 -12.43 -4.65
N VAL A 48 13.97 -13.74 -4.77
CA VAL A 48 15.01 -14.73 -4.50
C VAL A 48 15.92 -14.79 -5.71
N ASN A 49 17.22 -14.96 -5.49
CA ASN A 49 18.18 -15.22 -6.56
C ASN A 49 17.84 -16.56 -7.23
N GLN A 50 17.09 -16.50 -8.31
CA GLN A 50 17.01 -17.55 -9.32
C GLN A 50 17.81 -17.01 -10.50
N GLU A 51 18.71 -17.81 -11.05
CA GLU A 51 19.57 -17.43 -12.18
C GLU A 51 18.82 -16.55 -13.18
N THR A 52 19.33 -15.34 -13.36
CA THR A 52 18.65 -14.20 -13.97
C THR A 52 18.31 -14.45 -15.44
N ARG A 53 17.07 -14.84 -15.72
CA ARG A 53 16.47 -14.55 -17.04
C ARG A 53 16.21 -13.05 -17.11
N ARG A 54 17.16 -12.31 -17.70
CA ARG A 54 17.03 -10.90 -18.11
C ARG A 54 15.64 -10.65 -18.70
N ILE A 55 14.82 -9.88 -17.99
CA ILE A 55 13.63 -9.26 -18.59
C ILE A 55 14.16 -8.15 -19.48
N LYS A 56 13.96 -8.29 -20.79
CA LYS A 56 14.32 -7.26 -21.78
C LYS A 56 13.54 -5.98 -21.52
N ASP A 57 14.27 -4.87 -21.55
CA ASP A 57 13.81 -3.50 -21.37
C ASP A 57 12.73 -3.12 -22.38
N HIS A 58 11.49 -2.91 -21.94
CA HIS A 58 10.51 -2.04 -22.59
C HIS A 58 9.46 -1.55 -21.59
N LEU A 59 9.86 -0.73 -20.61
CA LEU A 59 8.91 0.03 -19.80
C LEU A 59 9.35 1.49 -19.75
N SER A 60 8.68 2.32 -20.56
CA SER A 60 8.80 3.77 -20.51
C SER A 60 7.80 4.34 -19.50
N ILE A 61 8.29 5.07 -18.50
CA ILE A 61 7.46 5.96 -17.67
C ILE A 61 7.81 7.40 -18.06
N ALA A 62 6.79 8.21 -18.34
CA ALA A 62 6.88 9.62 -18.72
C ALA A 62 5.83 10.43 -17.93
N ARG A 63 6.04 11.68 -17.47
CA ARG A 63 7.25 12.49 -17.29
C ARG A 63 6.92 13.83 -16.59
N ASN A 64 7.79 14.30 -15.70
CA ASN A 64 7.96 15.72 -15.36
C ASN A 64 9.45 16.15 -15.35
N ASP A 65 10.36 15.38 -15.95
CA ASP A 65 11.83 15.59 -15.96
C ASP A 65 12.53 15.77 -14.60
N GLU A 66 11.78 15.70 -13.50
CA GLU A 66 12.31 15.65 -12.13
C GLU A 66 12.90 14.29 -11.82
N GLY A 67 12.42 13.21 -12.47
CA GLY A 67 12.98 11.87 -12.34
C GLY A 67 12.46 11.08 -11.13
N ALA A 68 12.83 9.82 -11.04
CA ALA A 68 12.54 8.96 -9.90
C ALA A 68 13.72 8.97 -8.93
N TYR A 69 13.44 9.17 -7.63
CA TYR A 69 14.47 9.05 -6.61
C TYR A 69 14.82 7.58 -6.41
N TYR A 70 16.06 7.22 -6.72
CA TYR A 70 16.56 5.85 -6.69
C TYR A 70 17.65 5.71 -5.62
N VAL A 71 17.52 4.70 -4.77
CA VAL A 71 18.47 4.35 -3.74
C VAL A 71 18.94 2.92 -3.96
N GLU A 72 20.24 2.71 -3.96
CA GLU A 72 20.83 1.38 -3.87
C GLU A 72 21.39 1.18 -2.46
N ALA A 73 21.06 0.05 -1.86
CA ALA A 73 21.45 -0.31 -0.51
C ALA A 73 21.90 -1.78 -0.43
N ARG A 74 22.56 -2.12 0.66
CA ARG A 74 22.98 -3.48 0.97
C ARG A 74 22.62 -3.83 2.41
N VAL A 75 22.27 -5.08 2.64
CA VAL A 75 22.12 -5.63 4.00
C VAL A 75 22.98 -6.88 4.13
N ASN A 76 23.78 -6.94 5.19
CA ASN A 76 24.64 -8.09 5.48
C ASN A 76 23.85 -9.22 6.18
N LEU A 77 22.72 -9.61 5.58
CA LEU A 77 21.84 -10.65 6.08
C LEU A 77 21.32 -11.49 4.89
N PRO A 78 21.13 -12.81 5.01
CA PRO A 78 20.44 -13.59 3.99
C PRO A 78 18.94 -13.28 3.95
N LEU A 79 18.35 -13.20 2.75
CA LEU A 79 16.93 -12.88 2.56
C LEU A 79 15.99 -13.88 3.26
N CYS A 80 16.32 -15.18 3.27
CA CYS A 80 15.52 -16.19 3.95
C CYS A 80 15.48 -15.99 5.47
N VAL A 81 16.58 -15.49 6.07
CA VAL A 81 16.63 -15.16 7.50
C VAL A 81 15.78 -13.91 7.75
N PHE A 82 15.90 -12.90 6.90
CA PHE A 82 15.11 -11.67 6.99
C PHE A 82 13.60 -11.93 6.97
N LEU A 83 13.11 -12.74 6.02
CA LEU A 83 11.68 -13.03 5.87
C LEU A 83 11.06 -13.77 7.07
N ASN A 84 11.90 -14.37 7.91
CA ASN A 84 11.51 -15.07 9.14
C ASN A 84 11.71 -14.23 10.39
N LEU A 85 12.18 -12.98 10.28
CA LEU A 85 12.30 -12.09 11.43
C LEU A 85 10.90 -11.81 12.02
N PRO A 86 10.76 -11.85 13.36
CA PRO A 86 9.46 -11.65 14.01
C PRO A 86 9.04 -10.16 14.02
N ASP A 87 9.99 -9.25 13.84
CA ASP A 87 9.75 -7.82 13.89
C ASP A 87 9.58 -7.23 12.48
N SER A 88 8.38 -6.75 12.19
CA SER A 88 8.07 -6.07 10.94
C SER A 88 8.68 -4.67 10.83
N SER A 89 9.23 -4.10 11.91
CA SER A 89 9.89 -2.79 11.89
C SER A 89 11.06 -2.75 10.91
N TYR A 90 11.76 -3.87 10.72
CA TYR A 90 12.86 -3.97 9.76
C TYR A 90 12.43 -3.76 8.30
N VAL A 91 11.15 -3.96 7.97
CA VAL A 91 10.63 -3.69 6.62
C VAL A 91 10.69 -2.20 6.29
N SER A 92 10.57 -1.31 7.28
CA SER A 92 10.67 0.14 7.02
C SER A 92 12.07 0.58 6.60
N GLN A 93 13.11 -0.18 6.98
CA GLN A 93 14.49 0.08 6.56
C GLN A 93 14.76 -0.30 5.09
N LEU A 94 13.88 -1.09 4.48
CA LEU A 94 13.95 -1.47 3.06
C LEU A 94 13.22 -0.47 2.15
N LEU A 95 12.58 0.54 2.73
CA LEU A 95 11.91 1.62 2.02
C LEU A 95 12.85 2.83 1.91
N PRO A 96 12.74 3.65 0.85
CA PRO A 96 13.51 4.89 0.74
C PRO A 96 13.38 5.75 2.00
N GLU A 97 14.48 6.34 2.47
CA GLU A 97 14.42 7.30 3.58
C GLU A 97 13.46 8.45 3.26
N SER A 98 12.45 8.62 4.10
CA SER A 98 11.49 9.71 3.98
C SER A 98 11.80 10.80 5.03
N ASN A 99 12.83 11.62 4.78
CA ASN A 99 13.00 12.88 5.52
C ASN A 99 11.98 13.95 5.05
N TRP A 100 11.24 13.65 3.98
CA TRP A 100 10.21 14.50 3.39
C TRP A 100 8.85 14.16 3.98
N THR A 101 8.51 14.75 5.12
CA THR A 101 7.18 14.61 5.72
C THR A 101 6.08 15.34 4.96
N GLU A 102 6.41 16.05 3.87
CA GLU A 102 5.46 16.84 3.11
C GLU A 102 5.73 16.73 1.62
N THR A 103 4.72 16.32 0.86
CA THR A 103 4.57 16.61 -0.56
C THR A 103 4.33 18.12 -0.73
N SER A 104 5.35 18.93 -0.43
CA SER A 104 5.42 20.32 -0.88
C SER A 104 5.73 20.34 -2.39
N ALA A 105 5.55 21.50 -3.03
CA ALA A 105 5.83 21.67 -4.45
C ALA A 105 7.27 21.20 -4.76
N GLY A 106 7.42 20.15 -5.57
CA GLY A 106 8.71 19.52 -5.93
C GLY A 106 8.97 18.11 -5.35
N GLY A 107 7.97 17.44 -4.74
CA GLY A 107 8.10 16.05 -4.29
C GLY A 107 8.12 15.01 -5.43
N TYR A 108 8.89 13.92 -5.26
CA TYR A 108 8.99 12.85 -6.25
C TYR A 108 7.70 12.02 -6.37
N ILE A 109 7.20 11.80 -7.59
CA ILE A 109 6.02 10.94 -7.82
C ILE A 109 6.29 9.48 -7.42
N ALA A 110 7.54 9.03 -7.58
CA ALA A 110 7.99 7.71 -7.22
C ALA A 110 9.38 7.77 -6.58
N MET A 111 9.55 7.04 -5.48
CA MET A 111 10.84 6.77 -4.85
C MET A 111 11.04 5.26 -4.79
N ILE A 112 12.24 4.79 -5.10
CA ILE A 112 12.58 3.37 -5.19
C ILE A 112 13.87 3.13 -4.41
N GLN A 113 13.88 2.09 -3.59
CA GLN A 113 15.07 1.57 -2.93
C GLN A 113 15.26 0.11 -3.33
N VAL A 114 16.43 -0.21 -3.88
CA VAL A 114 16.85 -1.58 -4.18
C VAL A 114 17.86 -1.99 -3.12
N THR A 115 17.53 -3.00 -2.33
CA THR A 115 18.39 -3.52 -1.26
C THR A 115 18.89 -4.92 -1.61
N ASN A 116 20.20 -5.07 -1.73
CA ASN A 116 20.85 -6.34 -2.02
C ASN A 116 21.17 -7.09 -0.71
N PHE A 117 20.75 -8.34 -0.60
CA PHE A 117 21.03 -9.23 0.53
C PHE A 117 22.35 -9.99 0.31
N ALA A 118 23.00 -10.41 1.40
CA ALA A 118 24.27 -11.16 1.34
C ALA A 118 24.18 -12.46 0.52
N CYS A 119 22.99 -13.06 0.42
CA CYS A 119 22.74 -14.26 -0.38
C CYS A 119 22.41 -13.98 -1.87
N GLY A 120 22.55 -12.73 -2.33
CA GLY A 120 22.16 -12.30 -3.67
C GLY A 120 20.65 -12.11 -3.88
N GLY A 121 19.82 -12.27 -2.85
CA GLY A 121 18.41 -11.89 -2.88
C GLY A 121 18.25 -10.37 -2.96
N ILE A 122 17.11 -9.89 -3.46
CA ILE A 122 16.85 -8.47 -3.68
C ILE A 122 15.51 -8.09 -3.03
N ALA A 123 15.47 -6.95 -2.33
CA ALA A 123 14.22 -6.26 -2.00
C ALA A 123 14.10 -4.97 -2.81
N ILE A 124 12.92 -4.71 -3.36
CA ILE A 124 12.58 -3.44 -4.00
C ILE A 124 11.50 -2.78 -3.16
N GLY A 125 11.90 -1.78 -2.37
CA GLY A 125 11.00 -0.87 -1.68
C GLY A 125 10.59 0.27 -2.59
N ALA A 126 9.31 0.63 -2.60
CA ALA A 126 8.78 1.71 -3.42
C ALA A 126 7.79 2.55 -2.61
N PHE A 127 7.91 3.86 -2.80
CA PHE A 127 6.90 4.85 -2.43
C PHE A 127 6.30 5.41 -3.70
N LEU A 128 4.99 5.20 -3.87
CA LEU A 128 4.24 5.75 -5.00
C LEU A 128 3.26 6.80 -4.46
N SER A 129 3.34 8.02 -5.00
CA SER A 129 2.46 9.12 -4.61
C SER A 129 1.02 8.86 -5.05
N HIS A 130 0.06 9.17 -4.17
CA HIS A 130 -1.37 9.08 -4.47
C HIS A 130 -1.97 10.32 -5.15
N SER A 131 -1.12 11.24 -5.64
CA SER A 131 -1.42 12.56 -6.27
C SER A 131 -1.40 13.76 -5.31
N VAL A 132 -1.05 14.94 -5.84
CA VAL A 132 -0.81 16.18 -5.10
C VAL A 132 -1.67 17.28 -5.71
N ALA A 133 -2.79 17.66 -5.08
CA ALA A 133 -3.49 18.91 -5.44
C ALA A 133 -4.61 19.39 -4.48
N TYR A 134 -4.79 18.85 -3.27
CA TYR A 134 -5.90 19.29 -2.40
C TYR A 134 -5.47 19.74 -1.01
N PRO A 135 -6.12 20.79 -0.44
CA PRO A 135 -5.91 21.17 0.94
C PRO A 135 -6.19 19.96 1.84
N ARG A 136 -5.28 19.67 2.77
CA ARG A 136 -5.33 18.51 3.68
C ARG A 136 -6.71 18.35 4.33
N GLU A 137 -7.33 19.46 4.71
CA GLU A 137 -8.64 19.56 5.39
C GLU A 137 -9.82 19.13 4.50
N ALA A 138 -9.69 19.18 3.18
CA ALA A 138 -10.75 18.84 2.23
C ALA A 138 -10.67 17.38 1.74
N THR A 139 -9.70 16.60 2.23
CA THR A 139 -9.56 15.17 1.89
C THR A 139 -10.37 14.32 2.87
N TYR A 140 -10.90 13.17 2.42
CA TYR A 140 -11.62 12.23 3.30
C TYR A 140 -10.80 11.84 4.54
N LEU A 141 -9.48 11.65 4.37
CA LEU A 141 -8.60 11.34 5.48
C LEU A 141 -8.41 12.52 6.42
N GLY A 142 -8.37 13.76 5.92
CA GLY A 142 -8.42 14.97 6.72
C GLY A 142 -9.65 15.03 7.63
N MET A 143 -10.82 14.66 7.12
CA MET A 143 -12.06 14.59 7.90
C MET A 143 -12.00 13.54 9.03
N VAL A 144 -11.34 12.39 8.80
CA VAL A 144 -11.25 11.33 9.83
C VAL A 144 -10.02 11.45 10.74
N ASN A 145 -9.01 12.25 10.36
CA ASN A 145 -7.74 12.39 11.08
C ASN A 145 -7.91 12.82 12.56
N PRO A 146 -8.83 13.73 12.93
CA PRO A 146 -9.08 14.06 14.34
C PRO A 146 -9.56 12.87 15.18
N PHE A 147 -10.16 11.86 14.55
CA PHE A 147 -10.66 10.65 15.21
C PHE A 147 -9.61 9.53 15.26
N VAL A 148 -8.47 9.70 14.59
CA VAL A 148 -7.35 8.75 14.65
C VAL A 148 -6.63 8.91 15.98
N LYS A 149 -6.65 7.85 16.79
CA LYS A 149 -5.90 7.83 18.05
C LYS A 149 -4.40 7.84 17.79
N LYS A 150 -3.69 8.79 18.39
CA LYS A 150 -2.21 8.76 18.41
C LYS A 150 -1.75 7.73 19.45
N GLY A 151 -0.74 6.93 19.11
CA GLY A 151 -0.22 5.89 20.00
C GLY A 151 0.87 5.06 19.33
N ILE A 152 1.47 4.14 20.09
CA ILE A 152 2.40 3.15 19.56
C ILE A 152 1.57 2.08 18.84
N TRP A 153 1.78 1.97 17.53
CA TRP A 153 1.11 0.99 16.69
C TRP A 153 2.01 -0.23 16.50
N GLN A 154 1.44 -1.43 16.64
CA GLN A 154 2.09 -2.67 16.24
C GLN A 154 1.32 -3.29 15.08
N SER A 155 2.04 -3.65 14.03
CA SER A 155 1.50 -4.41 12.91
C SER A 155 1.82 -5.89 13.08
N ARG A 156 0.88 -6.76 12.72
CA ARG A 156 1.10 -8.23 12.70
C ARG A 156 0.48 -8.80 11.44
N ARG A 157 1.18 -9.74 10.81
CA ARG A 157 0.66 -10.49 9.66
C ARG A 157 -0.09 -11.73 10.14
N ILE A 158 -1.40 -11.76 9.91
CA ILE A 158 -2.25 -12.93 10.16
C ILE A 158 -2.52 -13.60 8.82
N VAL A 159 -2.14 -14.87 8.68
CA VAL A 159 -2.26 -15.63 7.43
C VAL A 159 -3.44 -16.59 7.53
N PHE A 160 -4.32 -16.54 6.53
CA PHE A 160 -5.42 -17.50 6.35
C PHE A 160 -5.11 -18.37 5.13
N ASP A 161 -4.77 -19.63 5.37
CA ASP A 161 -4.55 -20.59 4.30
C ASP A 161 -5.86 -21.00 3.60
N ALA A 162 -5.75 -21.82 2.55
CA ALA A 162 -6.90 -22.25 1.77
C ALA A 162 -7.93 -23.05 2.61
N SER A 163 -7.46 -23.88 3.55
CA SER A 163 -8.30 -24.70 4.42
C SER A 163 -9.07 -23.85 5.42
N ALA A 164 -8.40 -22.89 6.06
CA ALA A 164 -9.00 -21.93 6.97
C ALA A 164 -10.09 -21.10 6.25
N ILE A 165 -9.80 -20.62 5.03
CA ILE A 165 -10.80 -19.89 4.23
C ILE A 165 -11.99 -20.79 3.86
N ALA A 166 -11.77 -22.05 3.48
CA ALA A 166 -12.85 -22.98 3.16
C ALA A 166 -13.75 -23.26 4.39
N SER A 167 -13.12 -23.49 5.54
CA SER A 167 -13.80 -23.66 6.83
C SER A 167 -14.62 -22.43 7.21
N LEU A 168 -14.06 -21.21 7.05
CA LEU A 168 -14.79 -19.97 7.28
C LEU A 168 -16.00 -19.83 6.35
N LYS A 169 -15.83 -20.06 5.04
CA LYS A 169 -16.93 -20.02 4.06
C LYS A 169 -18.07 -20.97 4.43
N ALA A 170 -17.75 -22.21 4.78
CA ALA A 170 -18.75 -23.20 5.19
C ALA A 170 -19.53 -22.76 6.44
N LYS A 171 -18.86 -22.14 7.42
CA LYS A 171 -19.49 -21.64 8.65
C LYS A 171 -20.34 -20.39 8.46
N THR A 172 -20.02 -19.56 7.46
CA THR A 172 -20.70 -18.28 7.23
C THR A 172 -21.79 -18.33 6.17
N ALA A 173 -21.83 -19.40 5.36
CA ALA A 173 -22.85 -19.55 4.34
C ALA A 173 -24.25 -19.53 4.99
N SER A 174 -25.14 -18.72 4.44
CA SER A 174 -26.50 -18.55 4.92
C SER A 174 -27.47 -18.49 3.74
N SER A 175 -28.78 -18.48 4.01
CA SER A 175 -29.79 -18.27 2.98
C SER A 175 -29.64 -16.92 2.26
N SER A 176 -29.19 -15.88 2.97
CA SER A 176 -28.98 -14.54 2.40
C SER A 176 -27.64 -14.39 1.67
N VAL A 177 -26.62 -15.18 2.05
CA VAL A 177 -25.29 -15.18 1.43
C VAL A 177 -24.86 -16.64 1.23
N PRO A 178 -25.36 -17.32 0.18
CA PRO A 178 -25.10 -18.74 -0.02
C PRO A 178 -23.65 -19.02 -0.43
N TYR A 179 -22.98 -18.06 -1.08
CA TYR A 179 -21.63 -18.22 -1.63
C TYR A 179 -20.71 -17.07 -1.20
N PRO A 180 -20.29 -17.00 0.07
CA PRO A 180 -19.47 -15.91 0.55
C PRO A 180 -18.05 -15.94 -0.07
N THR A 181 -17.56 -14.76 -0.43
CA THR A 181 -16.21 -14.56 -0.97
C THR A 181 -15.16 -14.65 0.12
N ARG A 182 -13.89 -14.78 -0.29
CA ARG A 182 -12.74 -14.83 0.64
C ARG A 182 -12.63 -13.56 1.47
N VAL A 183 -12.92 -12.41 0.86
CA VAL A 183 -12.84 -11.09 1.52
C VAL A 183 -13.97 -10.96 2.54
N GLU A 184 -15.20 -11.30 2.17
CA GLU A 184 -16.34 -11.21 3.09
C GLU A 184 -16.15 -12.04 4.36
N VAL A 185 -15.70 -13.29 4.25
CA VAL A 185 -15.53 -14.15 5.43
C VAL A 185 -14.41 -13.68 6.36
N VAL A 186 -13.31 -13.16 5.79
CA VAL A 186 -12.19 -12.62 6.58
C VAL A 186 -12.61 -11.30 7.23
N SER A 187 -13.27 -10.40 6.51
CA SER A 187 -13.75 -9.13 7.06
C SER A 187 -14.78 -9.32 8.17
N ALA A 188 -15.71 -10.28 8.01
CA ALA A 188 -16.69 -10.63 9.03
C ALA A 188 -16.03 -11.21 10.30
N LEU A 189 -15.00 -12.06 10.14
CA LEU A 189 -14.24 -12.56 11.27
C LEU A 189 -13.50 -11.43 11.99
N LEU A 190 -12.79 -10.58 11.25
CA LEU A 190 -12.03 -9.47 11.82
C LEU A 190 -12.93 -8.49 12.57
N SER A 191 -14.10 -8.15 12.03
CA SER A 191 -15.03 -7.26 12.73
C SER A 191 -15.56 -7.86 14.01
N LYS A 192 -15.87 -9.16 14.02
CA LYS A 192 -16.26 -9.88 15.24
C LYS A 192 -15.15 -9.81 16.30
N CYS A 193 -13.89 -10.05 15.91
CA CYS A 193 -12.75 -9.95 16.80
C CYS A 193 -12.53 -8.52 17.32
N ILE A 194 -12.61 -7.51 16.45
CA ILE A 194 -12.47 -6.09 16.81
C ILE A 194 -13.56 -5.66 17.79
N MET A 195 -14.81 -6.04 17.54
CA MET A 195 -15.94 -5.75 18.43
C MET A 195 -15.74 -6.40 19.80
N ALA A 196 -15.33 -7.66 19.84
CA ALA A 196 -15.06 -8.37 21.09
C ALA A 196 -13.93 -7.70 21.89
N ALA A 197 -12.82 -7.35 21.24
CA ALA A 197 -11.71 -6.65 21.88
C ALA A 197 -12.09 -5.24 22.37
N SER A 198 -12.88 -4.50 21.57
CA SER A 198 -13.39 -3.18 21.94
C SER A 198 -14.31 -3.23 23.16
N LYS A 199 -15.19 -4.23 23.21
CA LYS A 199 -16.05 -4.49 24.37
C LYS A 199 -15.22 -4.83 25.61
N ALA A 200 -14.28 -5.77 25.50
CA ALA A 200 -13.41 -6.15 26.61
C ALA A 200 -12.59 -4.96 27.18
N LYS A 201 -12.24 -3.98 26.34
CA LYS A 201 -11.47 -2.81 26.77
C LYS A 201 -12.30 -1.68 27.38
N SER A 202 -13.53 -1.48 26.91
CA SER A 202 -14.34 -0.30 27.32
C SER A 202 -15.63 -0.65 28.04
N ASP A 203 -15.93 -1.94 28.19
CA ASP A 203 -17.20 -2.53 28.67
C ASP A 203 -18.46 -2.09 27.91
N ILE A 204 -18.30 -1.20 26.93
CA ILE A 204 -19.35 -0.67 26.08
C ILE A 204 -19.33 -1.43 24.75
N GLN A 205 -20.50 -1.95 24.38
CA GLN A 205 -20.71 -2.53 23.06
C GLN A 205 -20.81 -1.42 22.01
N LYS A 206 -19.81 -1.33 21.12
CA LYS A 206 -19.77 -0.35 20.05
C LYS A 206 -20.07 -1.00 18.70
N SER A 207 -20.87 -0.33 17.87
CA SER A 207 -20.99 -0.67 16.45
C SER A 207 -19.65 -0.40 15.76
N THR A 208 -19.31 -1.24 14.79
CA THR A 208 -18.04 -1.15 14.04
C THR A 208 -18.34 -0.92 12.56
N LEU A 209 -17.79 0.14 11.99
CA LEU A 209 -17.84 0.39 10.55
C LEU A 209 -16.61 -0.22 9.90
N ILE A 210 -16.80 -1.13 8.95
CA ILE A 210 -15.74 -1.66 8.09
C ILE A 210 -15.83 -0.97 6.74
N THR A 211 -14.69 -0.54 6.20
CA THR A 211 -14.60 0.02 4.85
C THR A 211 -13.59 -0.76 4.01
N HIS A 212 -13.94 -0.99 2.74
CA HIS A 212 -13.07 -1.59 1.74
C HIS A 212 -12.95 -0.66 0.53
N ALA A 213 -11.72 -0.40 0.09
CA ALA A 213 -11.49 0.24 -1.20
C ALA A 213 -11.78 -0.75 -2.33
N VAL A 214 -12.62 -0.35 -3.29
CA VAL A 214 -13.02 -1.16 -4.45
C VAL A 214 -12.66 -0.47 -5.76
N ASN A 215 -12.21 -1.25 -6.74
CA ASN A 215 -11.87 -0.74 -8.07
C ASN A 215 -13.13 -0.36 -8.86
N LEU A 216 -13.24 0.91 -9.26
CA LEU A 216 -14.37 1.43 -10.01
C LEU A 216 -14.29 1.17 -11.52
N ARG A 217 -13.11 0.84 -12.08
CA ARG A 217 -12.93 0.82 -13.55
C ARG A 217 -13.93 -0.08 -14.28
N GLN A 218 -14.12 -1.29 -13.75
CA GLN A 218 -15.03 -2.29 -14.32
C GLN A 218 -16.49 -2.06 -13.92
N ARG A 219 -16.74 -1.18 -12.94
CA ARG A 219 -18.06 -0.88 -12.37
C ARG A 219 -18.69 0.40 -12.96
N ALA A 220 -17.87 1.30 -13.51
CA ALA A 220 -18.31 2.51 -14.18
C ALA A 220 -19.11 2.21 -15.46
N ARG A 221 -19.99 3.14 -15.83
CA ARG A 221 -20.75 3.12 -17.09
C ARG A 221 -20.56 4.46 -17.82
N PRO A 222 -19.90 4.48 -19.00
CA PRO A 222 -19.22 3.36 -19.65
C PRO A 222 -18.01 2.85 -18.84
N GLN A 223 -17.58 1.61 -19.10
CA GLN A 223 -16.45 1.02 -18.40
C GLN A 223 -15.15 1.77 -18.70
N VAL A 224 -14.33 1.98 -17.67
CA VAL A 224 -13.01 2.59 -17.80
C VAL A 224 -12.00 1.49 -18.15
N ARG A 225 -11.04 1.81 -19.04
CA ARG A 225 -10.00 0.85 -19.46
C ARG A 225 -9.12 0.45 -18.27
N LYS A 226 -8.67 -0.80 -18.25
CA LYS A 226 -7.83 -1.35 -17.15
C LYS A 226 -6.54 -0.57 -16.94
N HIS A 227 -5.95 -0.06 -18.01
CA HIS A 227 -4.66 0.63 -18.03
C HIS A 227 -4.79 2.16 -17.83
N SER A 228 -6.00 2.68 -17.62
CA SER A 228 -6.20 4.11 -17.36
C SER A 228 -5.52 4.50 -16.05
N MET A 229 -4.65 5.51 -16.13
CA MET A 229 -3.99 6.12 -14.98
C MET A 229 -5.00 6.93 -14.15
N GLY A 230 -4.77 7.01 -12.83
CA GLY A 230 -5.64 7.71 -11.88
C GLY A 230 -6.31 6.80 -10.84
N ASN A 231 -6.86 7.43 -9.81
CA ASN A 231 -7.46 6.82 -8.62
C ASN A 231 -8.94 6.50 -8.83
N PHE A 232 -9.24 5.46 -9.62
CA PHE A 232 -10.62 4.96 -9.79
C PHE A 232 -11.01 4.02 -8.64
N LEU A 233 -11.23 4.61 -7.45
CA LEU A 233 -11.55 3.88 -6.22
C LEU A 233 -12.86 4.40 -5.59
N CYS A 234 -13.59 3.50 -4.94
CA CYS A 234 -14.73 3.83 -4.08
C CYS A 234 -14.60 3.08 -2.75
N LEU A 235 -15.18 3.62 -1.69
CA LEU A 235 -15.25 2.95 -0.40
C LEU A 235 -16.60 2.23 -0.28
N ALA A 236 -16.56 0.90 -0.22
CA ALA A 236 -17.70 0.09 0.20
C ALA A 236 -17.68 0.00 1.73
N ALA A 237 -18.77 0.38 2.39
CA ALA A 237 -18.86 0.41 3.85
C ALA A 237 -19.93 -0.55 4.36
N ALA A 238 -19.67 -1.21 5.48
CA ALA A 238 -20.61 -2.07 6.18
C ALA A 238 -20.61 -1.74 7.67
N LEU A 239 -21.78 -1.40 8.21
CA LEU A 239 -21.98 -1.20 9.64
C LEU A 239 -22.29 -2.54 10.30
N VAL A 240 -21.42 -2.98 11.20
CA VAL A 240 -21.59 -4.19 11.99
C VAL A 240 -22.07 -3.79 13.38
N THR A 241 -23.30 -4.17 13.70
CA THR A 241 -23.89 -3.97 15.02
C THR A 241 -23.81 -5.26 15.82
N ALA A 242 -23.76 -5.14 17.15
CA ALA A 242 -23.96 -6.31 18.00
C ALA A 242 -25.42 -6.75 17.88
N LYS A 243 -25.63 -8.06 17.79
CA LYS A 243 -26.94 -8.65 18.02
C LYS A 243 -27.17 -8.80 19.51
#